data_AF-A0A2E8MCA7-F1
#
_entry.id   AF-A0A2E8MCA7-F1
#
_cell.length_a   1.000
_cell.length_b   1.000
_cell.length_c   1.000
_cell.angle_alpha   90.00
_cell.angle_beta   90.00
_cell.angle_gamma   90.00
#
_symmetry.space_group_name_H-M   'P 1'
#
loop_
_entity.id
_entity.type
_entity.pdbx_description
1 polymer ?
#
loop_
_entity_poly.entity_id
_entity_poly.type
_entity_poly.pdbx_seq_one_letter_code
_entity_poly.pdbx_strand_id
1 'polypeptide(L)' 'MERAPGIKGHRYWIAVVFFLMAGAVGLWYPALSNILPQYGLGGWAVVIFMIPGLCGFISPLILGAQVDQRYQAQKV' A
#
# COMPACT_ATOMS: atom_id res chain seq x y z
N MET A 1 -18.29 -15.37 31.31
CA MET A 1 -17.78 -15.25 29.93
C MET A 1 -17.19 -13.85 29.78
N GLU A 2 -15.88 -13.75 29.93
CA GLU A 2 -15.15 -12.48 29.87
C GLU A 2 -14.96 -12.10 28.39
N ARG A 3 -15.52 -10.95 27.98
CA ARG A 3 -15.37 -10.46 26.60
C ARG A 3 -13.92 -9.99 26.42
N ALA A 4 -13.21 -10.58 25.45
CA ALA A 4 -11.90 -10.10 25.04
C ALA A 4 -11.96 -8.59 24.74
N PRO A 5 -10.97 -7.80 25.17
CA PRO A 5 -10.97 -6.36 24.93
C PRO A 5 -10.85 -6.10 23.42
N GLY A 6 -11.95 -5.64 22.82
CA GLY A 6 -11.99 -5.27 21.41
C GLY A 6 -10.95 -4.18 21.12
N ILE A 7 -10.17 -4.35 20.06
CA ILE A 7 -9.14 -3.40 19.63
C ILE A 7 -9.77 -2.00 19.49
N LYS A 8 -9.41 -1.08 20.38
CA LYS A 8 -9.88 0.32 20.35
C LYS A 8 -8.94 1.17 19.50
N GLY A 9 -8.92 0.92 18.19
CA GLY A 9 -8.27 1.82 17.24
C GLY A 9 -9.10 3.09 17.10
N HIS A 10 -8.50 4.28 17.26
CA HIS A 10 -9.20 5.54 17.03
C HIS A 10 -9.61 5.60 15.55
N ARG A 11 -10.90 5.81 15.24
CA ARG A 11 -11.47 5.74 13.87
C ARG A 11 -10.70 6.55 12.80
N TYR A 12 -9.99 7.61 13.20
CA TYR A 12 -9.21 8.47 12.30
C TYR A 12 -7.76 8.02 12.09
N TRP A 13 -7.26 7.08 12.89
CA TRP A 13 -5.87 6.60 12.78
C TRP A 13 -5.61 5.87 11.47
N ILE A 14 -6.62 5.19 10.92
CA ILE A 14 -6.55 4.57 9.59
C ILE A 14 -6.28 5.64 8.53
N ALA A 15 -6.98 6.77 8.56
CA ALA A 15 -6.77 7.85 7.61
C ALA A 15 -5.33 8.42 7.69
N VAL A 16 -4.77 8.55 8.89
CA VAL A 16 -3.38 8.99 9.10
C VAL A 16 -2.40 7.99 8.46
N VAL A 17 -2.61 6.69 8.66
CA VAL A 17 -1.74 5.65 8.07
C VAL A 17 -1.80 5.68 6.55
N PHE A 18 -3.00 5.74 5.97
CA PHE A 18 -3.16 5.82 4.52
C PHE A 18 -2.58 7.11 3.95
N PHE A 19 -2.74 8.24 4.65
CA PHE A 19 -2.15 9.52 4.24
C PHE A 19 -0.62 9.45 4.23
N LEU A 20 0.00 8.95 5.30
CA LEU A 20 1.46 8.84 5.38
C LEU A 20 2.01 7.85 4.34
N MET A 21 1.31 6.72 4.12
CA MET A 21 1.71 5.73 3.13
C MET A 21 1.61 6.29 1.70
N ALA A 22 0.51 6.96 1.34
CA ALA A 22 0.37 7.60 0.04
C ALA A 22 1.32 8.78 -0.14
N GLY A 23 1.51 9.58 0.91
CA GLY A 23 2.42 10.72 0.93
C GLY A 23 3.87 10.31 0.67
N ALA A 24 4.33 9.22 1.28
CA ALA A 24 5.66 8.68 1.01
C ALA A 24 5.86 8.39 -0.48
N VAL A 25 4.89 7.72 -1.14
CA VAL A 25 4.95 7.45 -2.59
C VAL A 25 4.97 8.75 -3.40
N GLY A 26 4.14 9.73 -3.03
CA GLY A 26 4.07 11.02 -3.70
C GLY A 26 5.37 11.85 -3.65
N LEU A 27 6.24 11.60 -2.66
CA LEU A 27 7.50 12.34 -2.49
C LEU A 27 8.59 11.87 -3.46
N TRP A 28 8.79 10.55 -3.59
CA TRP A 28 9.90 10.01 -4.36
C TRP A 28 9.52 9.66 -5.80
N TYR A 29 8.26 9.32 -6.05
CA TYR A 29 7.84 8.78 -7.35
C TYR A 29 7.91 9.81 -8.50
N PRO A 30 7.51 11.08 -8.34
CA PRO A 30 7.71 12.08 -9.39
C PRO A 30 9.20 12.38 -9.63
N ALA A 31 10.02 12.35 -8.58
CA ALA A 31 11.45 12.62 -8.67
C ALA A 31 12.21 11.60 -9.54
N LEU A 32 11.72 10.35 -9.62
CA LEU A 32 12.30 9.33 -10.51
C LEU A 32 12.39 9.79 -11.97
N SER A 33 11.43 10.60 -12.44
CA SER A 33 11.42 11.07 -13.83
C SER A 33 12.69 11.84 -14.20
N ASN A 34 13.28 12.55 -13.23
CA ASN A 34 14.53 13.29 -13.40
C ASN A 34 15.76 12.43 -13.11
N ILE A 35 15.66 11.49 -12.18
CA ILE A 35 16.78 10.63 -11.75
C ILE A 35 17.09 9.57 -12.82
N LEU A 36 16.09 8.89 -13.38
CA LEU A 36 16.32 7.80 -14.33
C LEU A 36 17.19 8.20 -15.53
N PRO A 37 16.94 9.33 -16.21
CA PRO A 37 17.82 9.79 -17.30
C PRO A 37 19.26 10.08 -16.85
N GLN A 38 19.46 10.61 -15.64
CA GLN A 38 20.80 10.93 -15.11
C GLN A 38 21.67 9.69 -14.91
N TYR A 39 21.05 8.53 -14.65
CA TYR A 39 21.74 7.25 -14.52
C TYR A 39 21.73 6.42 -15.81
N GLY A 40 21.33 6.99 -16.95
CA GLY A 40 21.25 6.27 -18.24
C GLY A 40 20.07 5.29 -18.31
N LEU A 41 19.14 5.34 -17.37
CA LEU A 41 17.97 4.45 -17.26
C LEU A 41 16.70 5.04 -17.89
N GLY A 42 16.81 6.13 -18.66
CA GLY A 42 15.66 6.79 -19.30
C GLY A 42 14.83 5.85 -20.19
N GLY A 43 15.47 4.90 -20.89
CA GLY A 43 14.76 3.90 -21.70
C GLY A 43 13.92 2.91 -20.90
N TRP A 44 14.20 2.75 -19.60
CA TRP A 44 13.44 1.89 -18.69
C TRP A 44 12.29 2.61 -17.99
N ALA A 45 12.15 3.92 -18.18
CA ALA A 45 11.18 4.74 -17.44
C ALA A 45 9.76 4.19 -17.53
N VAL A 46 9.28 3.84 -18.73
CA VAL A 46 7.92 3.30 -18.91
C VAL A 46 7.67 2.06 -18.05
N VAL A 47 8.61 1.12 -18.04
CA VAL A 47 8.51 -0.11 -17.26
C VAL A 47 8.51 0.20 -15.76
N ILE A 48 9.44 1.05 -15.32
CA ILE A 48 9.60 1.40 -13.90
C ILE A 48 8.36 2.13 -13.37
N PHE A 49 7.78 3.04 -14.16
CA PHE A 49 6.54 3.74 -13.79
C PHE A 49 5.32 2.81 -13.86
N MET A 50 5.33 1.75 -14.66
CA MET A 50 4.20 0.81 -14.72
C MET A 50 4.12 -0.16 -13.52
N ILE A 51 5.26 -0.50 -12.91
CA ILE A 51 5.34 -1.49 -11.82
C ILE A 51 4.42 -1.16 -10.62
N PRO A 52 4.40 0.07 -10.06
CA PRO A 52 3.56 0.33 -8.89
C PRO A 52 2.07 0.17 -9.14
N GLY A 53 1.59 0.48 -10.35
CA GLY A 53 0.20 0.25 -10.74
C GLY A 53 -0.13 -1.24 -10.74
N LEU A 54 0.71 -2.05 -11.40
CA LEU A 54 0.54 -3.51 -11.44
C LEU A 54 0.59 -4.14 -10.04
N CYS A 55 1.57 -3.77 -9.23
CA CYS A 55 1.68 -4.23 -7.85
C CYS A 55 0.50 -3.75 -7.01
N GLY A 56 0.01 -2.53 -7.22
CA GLY A 56 -1.17 -1.97 -6.55
C GLY A 56 -2.46 -2.73 -6.86
N PHE A 57 -2.58 -3.35 -8.04
CA PHE A 57 -3.70 -4.23 -8.36
C PHE A 57 -3.55 -5.64 -7.79
N ILE A 58 -2.35 -6.22 -7.86
CA ILE A 58 -2.13 -7.63 -7.48
C ILE A 58 -2.00 -7.80 -5.96
N SER A 59 -1.31 -6.89 -5.28
CA SER A 59 -1.01 -7.02 -3.85
C SER A 59 -2.25 -7.07 -2.93
N PRO A 60 -3.34 -6.29 -3.16
CA PRO A 60 -4.52 -6.40 -2.32
C PRO A 60 -5.27 -7.71 -2.52
N LEU A 61 -5.21 -8.32 -3.71
CA LEU A 61 -5.85 -9.62 -3.97
C LEU A 61 -5.23 -10.73 -3.12
N ILE A 62 -3.92 -10.70 -2.96
CA ILE A 62 -3.18 -11.70 -2.17
C ILE A 62 -3.24 -11.37 -0.69
N LEU A 63 -2.84 -10.15 -0.32
CA LEU A 63 -2.74 -9.75 1.10
C LEU A 63 -4.12 -9.58 1.75
N GLY A 64 -5.11 -9.08 1.00
CA GLY A 64 -6.50 -9.00 1.47
C GLY A 64 -7.07 -10.38 1.74
N ALA A 65 -6.90 -11.33 0.81
CA ALA A 65 -7.32 -12.72 1.02
C ALA A 65 -6.63 -13.38 2.23
N GLN A 66 -5.35 -13.09 2.46
CA GLN A 66 -4.63 -13.58 3.65
C GLN A 66 -5.17 -12.98 4.96
N VAL A 67 -5.48 -11.69 4.97
CA VAL A 67 -6.09 -11.01 6.13
C VAL A 67 -7.47 -11.60 6.41
N ASP A 68 -8.29 -11.84 5.39
CA ASP A 68 -9.62 -12.44 5.52
C ASP A 68 -9.58 -13.86 6.12
N GLN A 69 -8.53 -14.63 5.82
CA GLN A 69 -8.32 -15.95 6.43
C GLN A 69 -7.87 -15.89 7.88
N ARG A 70 -6.99 -14.92 8.21
CA ARG A 70 -6.38 -14.75 9.55
C ARG A 70 -7.36 -14.18 10.55
N TYR A 71 -8.13 -13.18 10.15
CA TYR A 71 -9.17 -12.56 10.93
C TYR A 71 -10.49 -13.08 10.38
N GLN A 72 -10.84 -14.32 10.72
CA GLN A 72 -12.13 -14.93 10.38
C GLN A 72 -13.21 -13.84 10.51
N ALA A 73 -13.80 -13.43 9.39
CA ALA A 73 -15.01 -12.64 9.42
C ALA A 73 -15.96 -13.43 10.30
N GLN A 74 -16.28 -12.89 11.48
CA GLN A 74 -17.17 -13.53 12.44
C GLN A 74 -18.42 -13.95 11.68
N LYS A 75 -18.49 -15.23 11.31
CA LYS A 75 -19.68 -15.84 10.72
C LYS A 75 -20.70 -15.83 11.85
N VAL A 76 -21.59 -14.85 11.82
CA VAL A 76 -22.82 -14.84 12.61
C VAL A 76 -23.66 -16.04 12.22
#